data_AF-C6J6J3-F1
#
_entry.id   AF-C6J6J3-F1
#
_cell.length_a   1.000
_cell.length_b   1.000
_cell.length_c   1.000
_cell.angle_alpha   90.00
_cell.angle_beta   90.00
_cell.angle_gamma   90.00
#
_symmetry.space_group_name_H-M   'P 1'
#
loop_
_entity.id
_entity.type
_entity.pdbx_description
1 polymer ?
#
loop_
_entity_poly.entity_id
_entity_poly.type
_entity_poly.pdbx_seq_one_letter_code
_entity_poly.pdbx_strand_id
1 'polypeptide(L)' 'MLLERHPGPIATVLFYESTGKLLALNERYSIKPSPALIREMEQMLGPDTVKIK' A
#
# COMPACT_ATOMS: atom_id res chain seq x y z
N MET A 1 7.34 -2.86 -9.62
CA MET A 1 7.20 -2.60 -8.17
C MET A 1 5.88 -3.24 -7.69
N LEU A 2 5.74 -3.64 -6.41
CA LEU A 2 4.55 -4.36 -5.91
C LEU A 2 3.21 -3.65 -6.22
N LEU A 3 3.08 -2.37 -5.87
CA LEU A 3 1.84 -1.60 -6.05
C LEU A 3 1.40 -1.50 -7.52
N GLU A 4 2.35 -1.30 -8.44
CA GLU A 4 2.06 -1.20 -9.88
C GLU A 4 1.50 -2.48 -10.49
N ARG A 5 1.70 -3.63 -9.84
CA ARG A 5 1.14 -4.93 -10.28
C ARG A 5 -0.34 -5.09 -9.89
N HIS A 6 -0.84 -4.22 -9.01
CA HIS A 6 -2.20 -4.26 -8.46
C HIS A 6 -2.94 -2.93 -8.70
N PRO A 7 -3.03 -2.43 -9.95
CA PRO A 7 -3.61 -1.12 -10.24
C PRO A 7 -5.10 -1.06 -9.84
N GLY A 8 -5.54 0.11 -9.36
CA GLY A 8 -6.94 0.32 -9.02
C GLY A 8 -7.27 1.77 -8.65
N PRO A 9 -8.53 2.03 -8.25
CA PRO A 9 -9.05 3.39 -8.14
C PRO A 9 -8.64 4.11 -6.84
N ILE A 10 -7.97 3.44 -5.90
CA ILE A 10 -7.67 4.02 -4.59
C ILE A 10 -6.27 4.61 -4.61
N ALA A 11 -6.17 5.92 -4.37
CA ALA A 11 -4.89 6.60 -4.23
C ALA A 11 -4.12 6.08 -3.00
N THR A 12 -2.80 5.93 -3.15
CA THR A 12 -1.92 5.44 -2.08
C THR A 12 -1.13 6.59 -1.48
N VAL A 13 -0.93 6.56 -0.15
CA VAL A 13 -0.10 7.52 0.58
C VAL A 13 1.01 6.81 1.34
N LEU A 14 2.17 7.45 1.48
CA LEU A 14 3.22 7.05 2.40
C LEU A 14 3.08 7.86 3.70
N PHE A 15 3.12 7.18 4.83
CA PHE A 15 3.18 7.81 6.14
C PHE A 15 4.55 7.58 6.76
N TYR A 16 5.26 8.66 7.07
CA TYR A 16 6.56 8.61 7.73
C TYR A 16 6.37 8.78 9.24
N GLU A 17 6.39 7.69 9.99
CA GLU A 17 6.10 7.68 11.43
C GLU A 17 7.03 8.61 12.23
N SER A 18 8.33 8.66 11.88
CA SER A 18 9.33 9.50 12.56
C SER A 18 9.03 11.01 12.50
N THR A 19 8.28 11.44 11.50
CA THR A 19 7.96 12.86 11.25
C THR A 19 6.46 13.16 11.26
N GLY A 20 5.61 12.13 11.30
CA GLY A 20 4.17 12.25 11.09
C GLY A 20 3.77 12.72 9.69
N LYS A 21 4.70 12.75 8.73
CA LYS A 21 4.44 13.31 7.39
C LYS A 21 3.68 12.32 6.52
N LEU A 22 2.64 12.80 5.85
CA LEU A 22 1.96 12.11 4.76
C LEU A 22 2.48 12.60 3.40
N LEU A 23 2.78 11.66 2.51
CA LEU A 23 3.17 11.93 1.13
C LEU A 23 2.26 11.14 0.20
N ALA A 24 1.45 11.83 -0.59
CA ALA A 24 0.66 11.18 -1.62
C ALA A 24 1.55 10.67 -2.75
N LEU A 25 1.31 9.42 -3.17
CA LEU A 25 1.91 8.88 -4.39
C LEU A 25 1.10 9.33 -5.60
N ASN A 26 1.73 9.34 -6.78
CA ASN A 26 1.04 9.66 -8.02
C ASN A 26 0.07 8.54 -8.43
N GLU A 27 -0.78 8.83 -9.42
CA GLU A 27 -1.86 7.95 -9.87
C GLU A 27 -1.38 6.56 -10.34
N ARG A 28 -0.13 6.46 -10.81
CA ARG A 28 0.50 5.19 -11.23
C ARG A 28 0.59 4.17 -10.09
N TYR A 29 0.57 4.63 -8.84
CA TYR A 29 0.60 3.78 -7.65
C TYR A 29 -0.77 3.67 -6.97
N SER A 30 -1.85 4.04 -7.65
CA SER A 30 -3.20 3.78 -7.17
C SER A 30 -3.48 2.28 -7.27
N ILE A 31 -4.11 1.73 -6.23
CA ILE A 31 -4.25 0.28 -6.06
C ILE A 31 -5.70 -0.15 -5.92
N LYS A 32 -5.95 -1.43 -6.24
CA LYS A 32 -7.13 -2.15 -5.77
C LYS A 32 -6.71 -2.99 -4.56
N PRO A 33 -7.27 -2.76 -3.36
CA PRO A 33 -6.95 -3.56 -2.19
C PRO A 33 -7.55 -4.96 -2.35
N SER A 34 -6.75 -5.86 -2.94
CA SER A 34 -7.14 -7.23 -3.22
C SER A 34 -6.50 -8.19 -2.19
N PRO A 35 -7.10 -9.35 -1.94
CA PRO A 35 -6.48 -10.38 -1.10
C PRO A 35 -5.06 -10.77 -1.56
N ALA A 36 -4.79 -10.72 -2.86
CA ALA A 36 -3.46 -11.01 -3.41
C ALA A 36 -2.43 -9.94 -3.00
N LEU A 37 -2.77 -8.66 -3.14
CA LEU A 37 -1.90 -7.55 -2.72
C LEU A 37 -1.60 -7.64 -1.21
N ILE A 38 -2.63 -7.87 -0.40
CA ILE A 38 -2.49 -7.99 1.06
C ILE A 38 -1.51 -9.12 1.41
N ARG A 39 -1.70 -10.30 0.80
CA ARG A 39 -0.82 -11.46 1.03
C ARG A 39 0.62 -11.19 0.60
N GLU A 40 0.84 -10.57 -0.56
CA GLU A 40 2.19 -10.22 -1.02
C GLU A 40 2.85 -9.19 -0.07
N MET A 41 2.09 -8.21 0.43
CA MET A 41 2.58 -7.25 1.43
C MET A 41 2.97 -7.93 2.75
N GLU A 42 2.15 -8.83 3.27
CA GLU A 42 2.46 -9.56 4.51
C GLU A 42 3.64 -10.51 4.36
N GLN A 43 3.82 -11.13 3.19
CA GLN A 43 5.01 -11.95 2.91
C GLN A 43 6.30 -11.13 2.92
N MET A 44 6.23 -9.86 2.50
CA MET A 44 7.40 -8.98 2.44
C MET A 44 7.70 -8.26 3.76
N LEU A 45 6.67 -7.84 4.48
CA LEU A 45 6.78 -6.96 5.64
C LEU A 45 6.57 -7.68 6.97
N GLY A 46 6.01 -8.89 6.93
CA GLY A 46 5.62 -9.68 8.09
C GLY A 46 4.09 -9.77 8.25
N PRO A 47 3.61 -10.82 8.91
CA PRO A 47 2.17 -11.02 9.15
C PRO A 47 1.58 -9.85 9.94
N ASP A 48 0.29 -9.60 9.76
CA ASP A 48 -0.48 -8.56 10.47
C ASP A 48 -0.04 -7.11 10.18
N THR A 49 0.88 -6.89 9.24
CA THR A 49 1.34 -5.54 8.85
C THR A 49 0.27 -4.75 8.11
N VAL A 50 -0.62 -5.44 7.38
CA VAL A 50 -1.71 -4.77 6.65
C VAL A 50 -2.89 -4.56 7.58
N LYS A 51 -3.33 -3.31 7.75
CA LYS A 51 -4.53 -2.95 8.51
C LYS A 51 -5.55 -2.32 7.57
N ILE A 52 -6.77 -2.86 7.55
CA ILE A 52 -7.91 -2.32 6.81
C ILE A 52 -8.92 -1.80 7.84
N LYS A 53 -9.41 -0.57 7.64
CA LYS A 53 -10.46 0.05 8.46
C LYS A 53 -11.63 0.43 7.58
#